data_AF-A0A2A3JVJ8-F1
#
_entry.id   AF-A0A2A3JVJ8-F1
#
_cell.length_a   1.000
_cell.length_b   1.000
_cell.length_c   1.000
_cell.angle_alpha   90.00
_cell.angle_beta   90.00
_cell.angle_gamma   90.00
#
_symmetry.space_group_name_H-M   'P 1'
#
loop_
_entity.id
_entity.type
_entity.pdbx_description
1 polymer ?
#
loop_
_entity_poly.entity_id
_entity_poly.type
_entity_poly.pdbx_seq_one_letter_code
_entity_poly.pdbx_strand_id
1 'polypeptide(L)'
;MARQLALPLPVRAALGREDYFVSSSNSLAVAMLDGWQSWPAGKLLLVGPAGSGKTHLAHVWAAESGATILPAAALPGLPIPE
;
A
#
# COMPACT_ATOMS: atom_id res chain seq x y z
N MET A 1 -25.79 -0.32 -39.32
CA MET A 1 -25.61 -0.71 -37.91
C MET A 1 -24.16 -0.46 -37.52
N ALA A 2 -23.90 0.26 -36.43
CA ALA A 2 -22.53 0.47 -35.97
C ALA A 2 -22.01 -0.78 -35.25
N ARG A 3 -20.80 -1.23 -35.59
CA ARG A 3 -20.14 -2.38 -34.96
C ARG A 3 -19.45 -1.93 -33.68
N GLN A 4 -19.81 -2.54 -32.54
CA GLN A 4 -19.08 -2.33 -31.29
C GLN A 4 -17.67 -2.94 -31.41
N LEU A 5 -16.64 -2.12 -31.18
CA LEU A 5 -15.26 -2.56 -31.13
C LEU A 5 -14.88 -2.88 -29.69
N ALA A 6 -14.07 -3.93 -29.50
CA ALA A 6 -13.50 -4.23 -28.20
C ALA A 6 -12.49 -3.13 -27.84
N LEU A 7 -12.69 -2.46 -26.71
CA LEU A 7 -11.71 -1.55 -26.13
C LEU A 7 -10.82 -2.36 -25.18
N PRO A 8 -9.56 -2.68 -25.54
CA PRO A 8 -8.66 -3.34 -24.63
C PRO A 8 -8.32 -2.36 -23.50
N LEU A 9 -8.95 -2.55 -22.34
CA LEU A 9 -8.65 -1.84 -21.10
C LEU A 9 -7.82 -2.77 -20.21
N PRO A 10 -6.49 -2.85 -20.40
CA PRO A 10 -5.66 -3.66 -19.53
C PRO A 10 -5.75 -3.10 -18.10
N VAL A 11 -6.09 -3.97 -17.16
CA VAL A 11 -6.02 -3.66 -15.72
C VAL A 11 -4.54 -3.67 -15.33
N ARG A 12 -3.83 -2.57 -15.58
CA ARG A 12 -2.55 -2.33 -14.91
C ARG A 12 -2.88 -1.81 -13.52
N ALA A 13 -2.45 -2.55 -12.50
CA ALA A 13 -2.48 -2.03 -11.13
C ALA A 13 -1.47 -0.87 -11.07
N ALA A 14 -2.00 0.34 -11.02
CA ALA A 14 -1.27 1.57 -10.82
C ALA A 14 -0.89 1.61 -9.32
N LEU A 15 0.29 1.07 -8.99
CA LEU A 15 0.80 0.93 -7.62
C LEU A 15 2.01 1.85 -7.40
N GLY A 16 2.28 2.76 -8.34
CA GLY A 16 3.29 3.80 -8.21
C GLY A 16 2.82 4.88 -7.25
N ARG A 17 3.76 5.66 -6.72
CA ARG A 17 3.46 6.76 -5.82
C ARG A 17 2.60 7.82 -6.48
N GLU A 18 2.86 8.06 -7.76
CA GLU A 18 2.13 8.97 -8.64
C GLU A 18 0.67 8.53 -8.90
N ASP A 19 0.35 7.26 -8.64
CA ASP A 19 -0.98 6.68 -8.86
C ASP A 19 -1.88 6.78 -7.62
N TYR A 20 -1.35 7.23 -6.48
CA TYR A 20 -2.11 7.38 -5.24
C TYR A 20 -2.66 8.80 -5.09
N PHE A 21 -3.98 8.94 -5.06
CA PHE A 21 -4.63 10.23 -4.84
C PHE A 21 -4.55 10.64 -3.36
N VAL A 22 -3.72 11.65 -3.08
CA VAL A 22 -3.59 12.23 -1.74
C VAL A 22 -4.70 13.25 -1.50
N SER A 23 -5.42 13.08 -0.38
CA SER A 23 -6.48 13.96 0.10
C SER A 23 -6.27 14.26 1.58
N SER A 24 -7.06 15.19 2.12
CA SER A 24 -7.06 15.47 3.57
C SER A 24 -7.35 14.25 4.43
N SER A 25 -8.13 13.28 3.92
CA SER A 25 -8.50 12.06 4.64
C SER A 25 -7.39 11.01 4.74
N ASN A 26 -6.34 11.09 3.91
CA ASN A 26 -5.26 10.10 3.89
C ASN A 26 -3.85 10.70 3.98
N SER A 27 -3.72 12.03 4.00
CA SER A 27 -2.44 12.74 4.02
C SER A 27 -1.54 12.35 5.20
N LEU A 28 -2.11 12.10 6.38
CA LEU A 28 -1.35 11.65 7.54
C LEU A 28 -0.74 10.26 7.31
N ALA A 29 -1.51 9.32 6.79
CA ALA A 29 -1.01 7.97 6.51
C ALA A 29 0.11 7.99 5.46
N VAL A 30 -0.04 8.83 4.44
CA VAL A 30 0.95 9.07 3.40
C VAL A 30 2.24 9.65 4.00
N ALA A 31 2.14 10.71 4.80
CA ALA A 31 3.30 11.33 5.44
C ALA A 31 4.04 10.38 6.40
N MET A 32 3.31 9.51 7.11
CA MET A 32 3.92 8.49 7.97
C MET A 32 4.69 7.44 7.15
N LEU A 33 4.21 7.07 5.96
CA LEU A 33 4.91 6.13 5.07
C LEU A 33 6.15 6.76 4.43
N ASP A 34 6.09 8.04 4.10
CA ASP A 34 7.25 8.78 3.56
C ASP A 34 8.38 8.89 4.61
N GLY A 35 8.02 9.02 5.88
CA GLY A 35 8.95 9.13 7.01
C GLY A 35 9.39 7.80 7.65
N TRP A 36 9.36 6.69 6.91
CA TRP A 36 9.48 5.35 7.50
C TRP A 36 10.75 5.05 8.29
N GLN A 37 11.85 5.74 7.99
CA GLN A 37 13.12 5.58 8.71
C GLN A 37 13.04 6.08 10.16
N SER A 38 12.00 6.87 10.49
CA SER A 38 11.79 7.44 11.82
C SER A 38 10.77 6.68 12.67
N TRP A 39 10.25 5.54 12.18
CA TRP A 39 9.23 4.80 12.91
C TRP A 39 9.70 4.32 14.28
N PRO A 40 8.88 4.49 15.33
CA PRO A 40 9.16 3.90 16.63
C PRO A 40 9.39 2.39 16.52
N ALA A 41 10.55 1.92 16.99
CA ALA A 41 10.98 0.52 16.87
C ALA A 41 10.94 -0.04 15.42
N GLY A 42 10.98 0.83 14.40
CA GLY A 42 10.91 0.45 12.99
C GLY A 42 9.55 -0.12 12.56
N LYS A 43 8.45 0.22 13.25
CA LYS A 43 7.12 -0.36 13.02
C LYS A 43 6.05 0.71 12.83
N LEU A 44 5.13 0.45 11.92
CA LEU A 44 3.91 1.25 11.71
C LEU A 44 2.72 0.31 11.51
N LEU A 45 1.58 0.67 12.09
CA LEU A 45 0.32 -0.02 11.85
C LEU A 45 -0.59 0.87 10.98
N LEU A 46 -0.96 0.38 9.80
CA LEU A 46 -1.88 1.08 8.89
C LEU A 46 -3.30 0.49 9.03
N VAL A 47 -4.20 1.25 9.65
CA VAL A 47 -5.58 0.81 9.97
C VAL A 47 -6.60 1.67 9.26
N GLY A 48 -7.71 1.07 8.84
CA GLY A 48 -8.82 1.76 8.21
C GLY A 48 -9.86 0.80 7.62
N PRO A 49 -11.05 1.30 7.25
CA PRO A 49 -12.13 0.49 6.67
C PRO A 49 -11.74 -0.26 5.39
N ALA A 50 -12.54 -1.25 4.97
CA ALA A 50 -12.37 -1.88 3.66
C ALA A 50 -12.42 -0.82 2.54
N GLY A 51 -11.57 -0.96 1.52
CA GLY A 51 -11.49 0.01 0.41
C GLY A 51 -10.76 1.32 0.71
N SER A 52 -10.23 1.55 1.92
CA SER A 52 -9.55 2.81 2.29
C SER A 52 -8.13 2.99 1.73
N GLY A 53 -7.69 2.15 0.78
CA GLY A 53 -6.36 2.28 0.15
C GLY A 53 -5.18 1.64 0.90
N LYS A 54 -5.39 0.91 2.01
CA LYS A 54 -4.29 0.29 2.80
C LYS A 54 -3.33 -0.57 1.96
N THR A 55 -3.90 -1.46 1.13
CA THR A 55 -3.10 -2.33 0.26
C THR A 55 -2.28 -1.50 -0.72
N HIS A 56 -2.89 -0.51 -1.38
CA HIS A 56 -2.18 0.36 -2.30
C HIS A 56 -1.01 1.07 -1.60
N LEU A 57 -1.24 1.69 -0.44
CA LEU A 57 -0.20 2.37 0.34
C LEU A 57 0.95 1.45 0.75
N ALA A 58 0.66 0.22 1.19
CA ALA A 58 1.68 -0.76 1.52
C ALA A 58 2.53 -1.16 0.29
N HIS A 59 1.91 -1.28 -0.88
CA HIS A 59 2.61 -1.56 -2.14
C HIS A 59 3.50 -0.40 -2.59
N VAL A 60 3.01 0.85 -2.49
CA VAL A 60 3.81 2.06 -2.78
C VAL A 60 5.05 2.09 -1.89
N TRP A 61 4.87 1.98 -0.58
CA TRP A 61 6.00 1.97 0.36
C TRP A 61 6.96 0.81 0.09
N ALA A 62 6.47 -0.39 -0.23
CA ALA A 62 7.33 -1.53 -0.55
C ALA A 62 8.16 -1.30 -1.82
N ALA A 63 7.57 -0.68 -2.85
CA ALA A 63 8.27 -0.31 -4.08
C ALA A 63 9.35 0.76 -3.82
N GLU A 64 9.07 1.76 -2.99
CA GLU A 64 10.00 2.85 -2.65
C GLU A 64 11.15 2.41 -1.73
N SER A 65 10.85 1.57 -0.73
CA SER A 65 11.83 1.12 0.28
C SER A 65 12.57 -0.17 -0.10
N GLY A 66 12.10 -0.88 -1.13
CA GLY A 66 12.58 -2.22 -1.45
C GLY A 66 12.11 -3.30 -0.47
N ALA A 67 11.05 -3.03 0.32
CA ALA A 67 10.53 -3.99 1.28
C ALA A 67 9.82 -5.17 0.61
N THR A 68 9.80 -6.31 1.31
CA THR A 68 9.10 -7.51 0.87
C THR A 68 7.73 -7.61 1.54
N ILE A 69 6.68 -7.76 0.74
CA ILE A 69 5.33 -8.03 1.25
C ILE A 69 5.20 -9.54 1.51
N LEU A 70 4.91 -9.90 2.76
CA LEU A 70 4.74 -11.28 3.19
C LEU A 70 3.28 -11.55 3.57
N PRO A 71 2.71 -12.71 3.20
CA PRO A 71 1.46 -13.15 3.79
C PRO A 71 1.66 -13.43 5.27
N ALA A 72 0.66 -13.15 6.11
CA ALA A 72 0.76 -13.34 7.56
C ALA A 72 1.18 -14.77 7.95
N ALA A 73 0.74 -15.78 7.20
CA ALA A 73 1.09 -17.18 7.41
C ALA A 73 2.56 -17.53 7.13
N ALA A 74 3.31 -16.66 6.44
CA ALA A 74 4.74 -16.84 6.20
C ALA A 74 5.62 -16.26 7.33
N LEU A 75 5.02 -15.54 8.28
CA LEU A 75 5.78 -15.03 9.43
C LEU A 75 6.14 -16.20 10.37
N PRO A 76 7.39 -16.26 10.85
CA PRO A 76 7.78 -17.26 11.84
C PRO A 76 7.00 -17.01 13.14
N GLY A 77 6.51 -18.09 13.77
CA GLY A 77 5.81 -18.04 15.06
C GLY A 77 6.74 -17.74 16.23
N LEU A 78 7.47 -16.62 16.16
CA LEU A 78 8.34 -16.16 17.22
C LEU A 78 7.52 -15.68 18.43
N PRO A 79 8.00 -15.90 19.66
CA PRO A 79 7.36 -15.36 20.84
C PRO A 79 7.32 -13.83 20.79
N ILE A 80 6.20 -13.23 21.23
CA ILE A 80 6.09 -11.79 21.39
C ILE A 80 7.01 -11.38 22.55
N PRO A 81 7.96 -10.45 22.36
CA PRO A 81 8.79 -9.95 23.45
C PRO A 81 7.92 -9.34 24.56
N GLU A 82 8.31 -9.56 25.82
CA GLU A 82 7.68 -8.95 27.00
C GLU A 82 7.77 -7.41 26.98
#